data_AF-A0A1F6THD7-F1
#
_entry.id   AF-A0A1F6THD7-F1
#
_cell.length_a   1.000
_cell.length_b   1.000
_cell.length_c   1.000
_cell.angle_alpha   90.00
_cell.angle_beta   90.00
_cell.angle_gamma   90.00
#
_symmetry.space_group_name_H-M   'P 1'
#
loop_
_entity.id
_entity.type
_entity.pdbx_description
1 polymer ?
#
loop_
_entity_poly.entity_id
_entity_poly.type
_entity_poly.pdbx_seq_one_letter_code
_entity_poly.pdbx_strand_id
1 'polypeptide(L)'
;MSGQFLEDWFRTAAFLQSSQTPAQLPPDQGREVAFAGRSNAGKSSAINAIAGRKGLARASKTPGRTRLLNFFTLDDRHRLVDLPGYGYAEVARAEKERWQEALAYYLEERRSLAGLILVMDARHPLTDFDTQLLSWAQGVELPVHVLLTKADKLAKGQAAAQLRIVQAALRARFPGSDVQLFSAVDRQGVDPARARIAEWLRLPPRPTKKSPGNKGKESGAQKRSRHRGRDRPRSGRRSG
;
A
#
# COMPACT_ATOMS: atom_id res chain seq x y z
N MET A 1 -12.35 -8.84 2.44
CA MET A 1 -12.81 -7.93 1.36
C MET A 1 -12.77 -8.70 0.05
N SER A 2 -13.71 -8.49 -0.89
CA SER A 2 -13.66 -9.17 -2.20
C SER A 2 -12.45 -8.70 -3.01
N GLY A 3 -11.90 -9.56 -3.89
CA GLY A 3 -10.74 -9.24 -4.71
C GLY A 3 -10.94 -8.01 -5.62
N GLN A 4 -12.14 -7.84 -6.16
CA GLN A 4 -12.51 -6.70 -7.00
C GLN A 4 -12.41 -5.36 -6.25
N PHE A 5 -12.79 -5.32 -4.96
CA PHE A 5 -12.71 -4.09 -4.16
C PHE A 5 -11.27 -3.65 -3.89
N LEU A 6 -10.38 -4.61 -3.65
CA LEU A 6 -8.97 -4.32 -3.46
C LEU A 6 -8.36 -3.80 -4.76
N GLU A 7 -8.69 -4.41 -5.88
CA GLU A 7 -8.25 -3.95 -7.19
C GLU A 7 -8.62 -2.48 -7.45
N ASP A 8 -9.85 -2.08 -7.15
CA ASP A 8 -10.31 -0.70 -7.35
C ASP A 8 -9.52 0.31 -6.52
N TRP A 9 -9.12 -0.05 -5.30
CA TRP A 9 -8.23 0.76 -4.46
C TRP A 9 -6.85 0.91 -5.11
N PHE A 10 -6.20 -0.19 -5.46
CA PHE A 10 -4.84 -0.12 -6.02
C PHE A 10 -4.78 0.56 -7.39
N ARG A 11 -5.88 0.56 -8.14
CA ARG A 11 -6.00 1.30 -9.42
C ARG A 11 -6.02 2.82 -9.25
N THR A 12 -6.28 3.36 -8.05
CA THR A 12 -6.17 4.82 -7.80
C THR A 12 -4.72 5.28 -7.65
N ALA A 13 -3.77 4.35 -7.48
CA ALA A 13 -2.37 4.64 -7.23
C ALA A 13 -1.80 5.63 -8.24
N ALA A 14 -1.35 6.79 -7.80
CA ALA A 14 -0.77 7.85 -8.62
C ALA A 14 0.62 8.24 -8.09
N PHE A 15 1.52 8.64 -8.97
CA PHE A 15 2.82 9.18 -8.57
C PHE A 15 2.62 10.47 -7.76
N LEU A 16 3.24 10.52 -6.59
CA LEU A 16 3.20 11.68 -5.69
C LEU A 16 4.48 12.51 -5.87
N GLN A 17 5.62 11.94 -5.50
CA GLN A 17 6.93 12.58 -5.62
C GLN A 17 8.08 11.58 -5.53
N SER A 18 9.29 12.06 -5.83
CA SER A 18 10.54 11.34 -5.61
C SER A 18 11.41 12.11 -4.61
N SER A 19 11.99 11.41 -3.64
CA SER A 19 12.81 12.01 -2.59
C SER A 19 14.21 11.40 -2.56
N GLN A 20 15.24 12.24 -2.46
CA GLN A 20 16.65 11.84 -2.33
C GLN A 20 17.12 11.87 -0.88
N THR A 21 16.59 12.80 -0.10
CA THR A 21 17.02 13.07 1.28
C THR A 21 15.84 13.00 2.23
N PRO A 22 16.07 12.76 3.53
CA PRO A 22 15.02 12.77 4.55
C PRO A 22 14.17 14.06 4.54
N ALA A 23 14.79 15.22 4.29
CA ALA A 23 14.10 16.50 4.23
C ALA A 23 13.11 16.64 3.07
N GLN A 24 13.23 15.82 2.03
CA GLN A 24 12.33 15.80 0.87
C GLN A 24 11.21 14.77 1.02
N LEU A 25 11.17 14.01 2.11
CA LEU A 25 10.14 13.00 2.31
C LEU A 25 8.76 13.66 2.45
N PRO A 26 7.69 13.04 1.95
CA PRO A 26 6.34 13.50 2.27
C PRO A 26 6.10 13.46 3.78
N PRO A 27 5.15 14.26 4.30
CA PRO A 27 4.79 14.25 5.71
C PRO A 27 4.64 12.83 6.24
N ASP A 28 5.25 12.56 7.39
CA ASP A 28 5.20 11.27 8.06
C ASP A 28 3.84 11.08 8.76
N GLN A 29 2.80 10.89 7.94
CA GLN A 29 1.41 10.77 8.36
C GLN A 29 0.70 9.68 7.57
N GLY A 30 -0.33 9.08 8.17
CA GLY A 30 -1.09 8.00 7.54
C GLY A 30 -0.35 6.67 7.61
N ARG A 31 -0.49 5.83 6.57
CA ARG A 31 0.12 4.51 6.48
C ARG A 31 0.77 4.31 5.12
N GLU A 32 1.96 3.73 5.10
CA GLU A 32 2.66 3.42 3.88
C GLU A 32 3.24 2.00 3.89
N VAL A 33 3.30 1.38 2.71
CA VAL A 33 3.95 0.10 2.51
C VAL A 33 5.10 0.29 1.53
N ALA A 34 6.30 -0.07 1.97
CA ALA A 34 7.50 0.05 1.17
C ALA A 34 7.78 -1.23 0.38
N PHE A 35 8.40 -1.08 -0.79
CA PHE A 35 8.90 -2.16 -1.62
C PHE A 35 10.42 -2.04 -1.69
N ALA A 36 11.12 -3.07 -1.23
CA ALA A 36 12.56 -3.22 -1.40
C ALA A 36 12.86 -4.44 -2.28
N GLY A 37 14.03 -4.47 -2.91
CA GLY A 37 14.47 -5.61 -3.69
C GLY A 37 15.69 -5.28 -4.53
N ARG A 38 16.45 -6.30 -4.90
CA ARG A 38 17.60 -6.14 -5.79
C ARG A 38 17.19 -5.50 -7.12
N SER A 39 18.10 -4.76 -7.74
CA SER A 39 17.91 -4.31 -9.12
C SER A 39 17.53 -5.49 -10.01
N ASN A 40 16.57 -5.26 -10.91
CA ASN A 40 16.00 -6.28 -11.80
C ASN A 40 15.33 -7.48 -11.12
N ALA A 41 15.12 -7.49 -9.79
CA ALA A 41 14.35 -8.55 -9.12
C ALA A 41 12.87 -8.57 -9.58
N GLY A 42 12.36 -7.44 -10.07
CA GLY A 42 10.98 -7.32 -10.56
C GLY A 42 10.09 -6.39 -9.73
N LYS A 43 10.68 -5.58 -8.84
CA LYS A 43 9.96 -4.65 -7.95
C LYS A 43 9.00 -3.70 -8.69
N SER A 44 9.48 -2.96 -9.70
CA SER A 44 8.62 -2.06 -10.47
C SER A 44 7.51 -2.82 -11.22
N SER A 45 7.80 -4.04 -11.70
CA SER A 45 6.79 -4.91 -12.32
C SER A 45 5.74 -5.38 -11.31
N ALA A 46 6.14 -5.71 -10.09
CA ALA A 46 5.23 -6.08 -9.00
C ALA A 46 4.32 -4.91 -8.63
N ILE A 47 4.87 -3.71 -8.42
CA ILE A 47 4.09 -2.49 -8.14
C ILE A 47 3.08 -2.22 -9.25
N ASN A 48 3.51 -2.26 -10.52
CA ASN A 48 2.63 -2.06 -11.67
C ASN A 48 1.50 -3.12 -11.74
N ALA A 49 1.82 -4.39 -11.48
CA ALA A 49 0.85 -5.48 -11.49
C ALA A 49 -0.19 -5.33 -10.36
N ILE A 50 0.26 -4.99 -9.14
CA ILE A 50 -0.58 -4.73 -7.96
C ILE A 50 -1.48 -3.52 -8.23
N ALA A 51 -0.92 -2.41 -8.72
CA ALA A 51 -1.67 -1.21 -9.10
C ALA A 51 -2.61 -1.42 -10.29
N GLY A 52 -2.42 -2.48 -11.08
CA GLY A 52 -3.14 -2.67 -12.35
C GLY A 52 -2.83 -1.55 -13.36
N ARG A 53 -1.69 -0.87 -13.24
CA ARG A 53 -1.28 0.26 -14.10
C ARG A 53 0.10 -0.02 -14.70
N LYS A 54 0.20 0.05 -16.03
CA LYS A 54 1.49 -0.02 -16.72
C LYS A 54 2.25 1.29 -16.53
N GLY A 55 3.54 1.21 -16.22
CA GLY A 55 4.45 2.35 -16.22
C GLY A 55 4.29 3.34 -15.04
N LEU A 56 3.54 2.97 -14.00
CA LEU A 56 3.45 3.74 -12.75
C LEU A 56 4.83 3.77 -12.06
N ALA A 57 5.35 2.59 -11.72
CA ALA A 57 6.73 2.41 -11.32
C ALA A 57 7.58 2.09 -12.56
N ARG A 58 8.67 2.84 -12.75
CA ARG A 58 9.58 2.66 -13.88
C ARG A 58 10.85 1.97 -13.41
N ALA A 59 11.27 0.92 -14.10
CA ALA A 59 12.59 0.35 -13.89
C ALA A 59 13.64 1.40 -14.30
N SER A 60 14.52 1.79 -13.37
CA SER A 60 15.65 2.65 -13.71
C SER A 60 16.58 1.90 -14.66
N LYS A 61 16.74 2.41 -15.89
CA LYS A 61 17.60 1.79 -16.92
C LYS A 61 19.06 2.27 -16.85
N THR A 62 19.38 3.22 -15.97
CA THR A 62 20.69 3.88 -15.94
C THR A 62 21.40 3.59 -14.61
N PRO A 63 22.46 2.77 -14.60
CA PRO A 63 23.38 2.66 -13.46
C PRO A 63 23.97 4.04 -13.13
N GLY A 64 24.14 4.36 -11.84
CA GLY A 64 24.79 5.61 -11.40
C GLY A 64 23.91 6.87 -11.33
N ARG A 65 22.59 6.77 -11.56
CA ARG A 65 21.67 7.88 -11.25
C ARG A 65 21.28 7.89 -9.78
N THR A 66 21.06 9.09 -9.25
CA THR A 66 20.61 9.30 -7.87
C THR A 66 19.46 8.36 -7.50
N ARG A 67 19.65 7.62 -6.41
CA ARG A 67 18.70 6.64 -5.91
C ARG A 67 17.56 7.34 -5.19
N LEU A 68 16.46 7.53 -5.91
CA LEU A 68 15.25 8.16 -5.40
C LEU A 68 14.34 7.13 -4.73
N LEU A 69 13.75 7.51 -3.59
CA LEU A 69 12.54 6.87 -3.07
C LEU A 69 11.37 7.44 -3.86
N ASN A 70 10.57 6.59 -4.50
CA ASN A 70 9.38 7.05 -5.24
C ASN A 70 8.12 6.76 -4.44
N PHE A 71 7.32 7.80 -4.20
CA PHE A 71 6.08 7.70 -3.48
C PHE A 71 4.90 7.66 -4.45
N PHE A 72 3.96 6.74 -4.20
CA PHE A 72 2.70 6.64 -4.91
C PHE A 72 1.55 6.76 -3.91
N THR A 73 0.66 7.71 -4.10
CA THR A 73 -0.53 7.91 -3.27
C THR A 73 -1.68 7.03 -3.76
N LEU A 74 -2.39 6.39 -2.84
CA LEU A 74 -3.71 5.77 -3.10
C LEU A 74 -4.84 6.74 -2.73
N ASP A 75 -4.61 7.57 -1.71
CA ASP A 75 -5.39 8.72 -1.27
C ASP A 75 -4.50 9.61 -0.35
N ASP A 76 -5.11 10.55 0.37
CA ASP A 76 -4.42 11.47 1.28
C ASP A 76 -3.69 10.79 2.45
N ARG A 77 -4.02 9.53 2.78
CA ARG A 77 -3.54 8.83 3.97
C ARG A 77 -2.77 7.55 3.69
N HIS A 78 -2.82 7.02 2.46
CA HIS A 78 -2.26 5.72 2.12
C HIS A 78 -1.26 5.85 0.96
N ARG A 79 -0.07 5.26 1.13
CA ARG A 79 0.99 5.30 0.12
C ARG A 79 1.64 3.95 -0.13
N LEU A 80 2.10 3.75 -1.36
CA LEU A 80 3.09 2.75 -1.71
C LEU A 80 4.43 3.46 -1.93
N VAL A 81 5.51 2.88 -1.43
CA VAL A 81 6.85 3.47 -1.55
C VAL A 81 7.75 2.50 -2.30
N ASP A 82 8.31 2.94 -3.43
CA ASP A 82 9.30 2.19 -4.18
C ASP A 82 10.69 2.61 -3.70
N LEU A 83 11.31 1.76 -2.89
CA LEU A 83 12.66 1.99 -2.45
C LEU A 83 13.62 1.72 -3.61
N PRO A 84 14.72 2.48 -3.71
CA PRO A 84 15.77 2.21 -4.69
C PRO A 84 16.28 0.76 -4.58
N GLY A 85 16.55 0.15 -5.73
CA GLY A 85 17.06 -1.22 -5.78
C GLY A 85 18.54 -1.30 -5.39
N TYR A 86 18.91 -2.33 -4.62
CA TYR A 86 20.29 -2.63 -4.24
C TYR A 86 20.98 -3.57 -5.23
N GLY A 87 22.28 -3.81 -5.03
CA GLY A 87 23.04 -4.85 -5.74
C GLY A 87 23.46 -4.48 -7.17
N TYR A 88 23.59 -3.18 -7.48
CA TYR A 88 24.35 -2.75 -8.66
C TYR A 88 25.84 -3.02 -8.43
N ALA A 89 26.48 -3.66 -9.41
CA ALA A 89 27.90 -4.04 -9.35
C ALA A 89 28.86 -2.84 -9.46
N GLU A 90 28.42 -1.74 -10.07
CA GLU A 90 29.27 -0.59 -10.45
C GLU A 90 29.01 0.64 -9.58
N VAL A 91 29.06 0.50 -8.25
CA VAL A 91 28.84 1.64 -7.37
C VAL A 91 29.93 1.67 -6.32
N ALA A 92 30.49 2.86 -6.08
CA ALA A 92 31.53 3.04 -5.09
C ALA A 92 31.05 2.52 -3.72
N ARG A 93 31.95 1.87 -2.99
CA ARG A 93 31.65 1.29 -1.68
C ARG A 93 30.99 2.31 -0.72
N ALA A 94 31.51 3.53 -0.70
CA ALA A 94 30.97 4.62 0.13
C ALA A 94 29.51 5.00 -0.22
N GLU A 95 29.14 4.99 -1.51
CA GLU A 95 27.77 5.27 -1.92
C GLU A 95 26.83 4.10 -1.57
N LYS A 96 27.33 2.87 -1.59
CA LYS A 96 26.60 1.69 -1.11
C LYS A 96 26.34 1.79 0.39
N GLU A 97 27.35 2.13 1.19
CA GLU A 97 27.25 2.28 2.65
C GLU A 97 26.28 3.41 3.03
N ARG A 98 26.44 4.61 2.47
CA ARG A 98 25.52 5.74 2.70
C ARG A 98 24.07 5.40 2.35
N TRP A 99 23.88 4.65 1.27
CA TRP A 99 22.55 4.19 0.86
C TRP A 99 21.96 3.17 1.83
N GLN A 100 22.79 2.25 2.35
CA GLN A 100 22.38 1.29 3.38
C GLN A 100 21.97 1.99 4.67
N GLU A 101 22.75 2.98 5.12
CA GLU A 101 22.43 3.81 6.29
C GLU A 101 21.11 4.55 6.10
N ALA A 102 20.91 5.21 4.94
CA ALA A 102 19.67 5.92 4.66
C ALA A 102 18.46 4.98 4.62
N LEU A 103 18.63 3.76 4.11
CA LEU A 103 17.57 2.75 4.11
C LEU A 103 17.27 2.26 5.53
N ALA A 104 18.29 1.94 6.33
CA ALA A 104 18.11 1.55 7.73
C ALA A 104 17.38 2.64 8.52
N TYR A 105 17.83 3.89 8.40
CA TYR A 105 17.17 5.05 9.00
C TYR A 105 15.71 5.18 8.57
N TYR A 106 15.40 4.99 7.28
CA TYR A 106 14.02 5.02 6.81
C TYR A 106 13.17 3.88 7.39
N LEU A 107 13.70 2.67 7.55
CA LEU A 107 12.96 1.57 8.16
C LEU A 107 12.71 1.78 9.66
N GLU A 108 13.63 2.46 10.35
CA GLU A 108 13.58 2.69 11.80
C GLU A 108 12.72 3.91 12.18
N GLU A 109 12.90 5.04 11.50
CA GLU A 109 12.34 6.33 11.94
C GLU A 109 10.98 6.65 11.29
N ARG A 110 10.61 5.97 10.20
CA ARG A 110 9.41 6.31 9.43
C ARG A 110 8.16 5.73 10.08
N ARG A 111 7.53 6.49 10.99
CA ARG A 111 6.37 6.02 11.78
C ARG A 111 5.15 5.64 10.94
N SER A 112 4.98 6.24 9.77
CA SER A 112 3.91 5.87 8.83
C SER A 112 4.15 4.52 8.15
N LEU A 113 5.36 3.96 8.17
CA LEU A 113 5.69 2.68 7.55
C LEU A 113 5.04 1.52 8.30
N ALA A 114 4.10 0.83 7.63
CA ALA A 114 3.28 -0.20 8.23
C ALA A 114 3.71 -1.63 7.84
N GLY A 115 4.59 -1.76 6.84
CA GLY A 115 5.12 -3.05 6.42
C GLY A 115 6.05 -2.94 5.20
N LEU A 116 6.84 -3.99 5.00
CA LEU A 116 7.81 -4.09 3.92
C LEU A 116 7.46 -5.26 2.99
N ILE A 117 7.28 -4.95 1.72
CA ILE A 117 7.29 -5.95 0.65
C ILE A 117 8.74 -6.14 0.18
N LEU A 118 9.29 -7.33 0.42
CA LEU A 118 10.63 -7.68 -0.04
C LEU A 118 10.56 -8.52 -1.31
N VAL A 119 11.05 -7.95 -2.41
CA VAL A 119 10.96 -8.54 -3.75
C VAL A 119 12.25 -9.30 -4.08
N MET A 120 12.13 -10.62 -4.21
CA MET A 120 13.24 -11.51 -4.54
C MET A 120 12.95 -12.28 -5.83
N ASP A 121 13.92 -12.33 -6.75
CA ASP A 121 13.80 -13.20 -7.93
C ASP A 121 13.76 -14.67 -7.46
N ALA A 122 12.70 -15.40 -7.80
CA ALA A 122 12.47 -16.77 -7.33
C ALA A 122 13.58 -17.76 -7.70
N ARG A 123 14.42 -17.41 -8.69
CA ARG A 123 15.58 -18.22 -9.11
C ARG A 123 16.80 -18.04 -8.20
N HIS A 124 16.87 -16.94 -7.48
CA HIS A 124 18.00 -16.56 -6.62
C HIS A 124 17.53 -15.81 -5.36
N PRO A 125 16.70 -16.44 -4.48
CA PRO A 125 16.23 -15.79 -3.26
C PRO A 125 17.28 -15.79 -2.15
N LEU A 126 17.03 -15.02 -1.08
CA LEU A 126 17.82 -15.02 0.16
C LEU A 126 19.30 -14.70 -0.05
N THR A 127 19.59 -13.71 -0.87
CA THR A 127 20.95 -13.16 -0.97
C THR A 127 21.37 -12.49 0.35
N ASP A 128 22.65 -12.19 0.51
CA ASP A 128 23.17 -11.57 1.73
C ASP A 128 22.43 -10.28 2.09
N PHE A 129 22.14 -9.44 1.09
CA PHE A 129 21.42 -8.19 1.33
C PHE A 129 19.91 -8.39 1.59
N ASP A 130 19.30 -9.42 0.99
CA ASP A 130 17.92 -9.79 1.33
C ASP A 130 17.83 -10.18 2.81
N THR A 131 18.80 -10.98 3.27
CA THR A 131 18.93 -11.44 4.65
C THR A 131 19.21 -10.28 5.60
N GLN A 132 20.05 -9.32 5.20
CA GLN A 132 20.33 -8.11 5.97
C GLN A 132 19.08 -7.24 6.15
N LEU A 133 18.29 -7.05 5.08
CA LEU A 133 17.03 -6.31 5.18
C LEU A 133 16.01 -6.99 6.07
N LEU A 134 15.91 -8.32 6.01
CA LEU A 134 15.07 -9.10 6.92
C LEU A 134 15.50 -8.91 8.38
N SER A 135 16.81 -8.96 8.67
CA SER A 135 17.34 -8.70 10.01
C SER A 135 17.04 -7.29 10.51
N TRP A 136 17.20 -6.27 9.67
CA TRP A 136 16.85 -4.89 10.05
C TRP A 136 15.37 -4.73 10.33
N ALA A 137 14.50 -5.21 9.44
CA ALA A 137 13.07 -5.14 9.63
C ALA A 137 12.63 -5.87 10.91
N GLN A 138 13.22 -7.02 11.23
CA GLN A 138 12.97 -7.72 12.49
C GLN A 138 13.43 -6.91 13.70
N GLY A 139 14.58 -6.23 13.63
CA GLY A 139 15.10 -5.41 14.72
C GLY A 139 14.20 -4.23 15.10
N VAL A 140 13.37 -3.75 14.17
CA VAL A 140 12.40 -2.68 14.37
C VAL A 140 10.95 -3.18 14.38
N GLU A 141 10.74 -4.49 14.49
CA GLU A 141 9.43 -5.15 14.51
C GLU A 141 8.54 -4.84 13.29
N LEU A 142 9.15 -4.51 12.14
CA LEU A 142 8.45 -4.22 10.90
C LEU A 142 8.04 -5.52 10.20
N PRO A 143 6.74 -5.77 9.95
CA PRO A 143 6.32 -6.98 9.27
C PRO A 143 6.80 -7.00 7.82
N VAL A 144 7.32 -8.15 7.40
CA VAL A 144 7.85 -8.36 6.04
C VAL A 144 7.06 -9.45 5.32
N HIS A 145 6.73 -9.19 4.05
CA HIS A 145 6.09 -10.15 3.16
C HIS A 145 6.93 -10.26 1.90
N VAL A 146 7.45 -11.46 1.66
CA VAL A 146 8.35 -11.74 0.54
C VAL A 146 7.54 -12.11 -0.69
N LEU A 147 7.81 -11.42 -1.81
CA LEU A 147 7.34 -11.80 -3.13
C LEU A 147 8.48 -12.50 -3.88
N LEU A 148 8.35 -13.81 -4.08
CA LEU A 148 9.21 -14.57 -4.99
C LEU A 148 8.77 -14.32 -6.43
N THR A 149 9.31 -13.25 -7.02
CA THR A 149 8.95 -12.76 -8.36
C THR A 149 9.54 -13.62 -9.47
N LYS A 150 8.99 -13.44 -10.69
CA LYS A 150 9.37 -14.22 -11.89
C LYS A 150 9.16 -15.72 -11.70
N ALA A 151 8.12 -16.10 -10.94
CA ALA A 151 7.75 -17.50 -10.77
C ALA A 151 7.44 -18.20 -12.11
N ASP A 152 7.01 -17.44 -13.13
CA ASP A 152 6.83 -17.90 -14.52
C ASP A 152 8.11 -18.42 -15.19
N LYS A 153 9.29 -18.10 -14.64
CA LYS A 153 10.59 -18.56 -15.14
C LYS A 153 11.05 -19.89 -14.55
N LEU A 154 10.25 -20.49 -13.66
CA LEU A 154 10.52 -21.77 -13.04
C LEU A 154 9.43 -22.77 -13.41
N ALA A 155 9.79 -24.05 -13.55
CA ALA A 155 8.78 -25.09 -13.63
C ALA A 155 7.96 -25.13 -12.34
N LYS A 156 6.67 -25.48 -12.42
CA LYS A 156 5.74 -25.48 -11.26
C LYS A 156 6.29 -26.19 -10.03
N GLY A 157 6.95 -27.35 -10.21
CA GLY A 157 7.59 -28.09 -9.13
C GLY A 157 8.78 -27.36 -8.50
N GLN A 158 9.62 -26.72 -9.33
CA GLN A 158 10.77 -25.92 -8.87
C GLN A 158 10.32 -24.68 -8.11
N ALA A 159 9.29 -23.97 -8.61
CA ALA A 159 8.71 -22.82 -7.93
C ALA A 159 8.15 -23.21 -6.55
N ALA A 160 7.41 -24.32 -6.47
CA ALA A 160 6.90 -24.84 -5.21
C ALA A 160 8.02 -25.28 -4.24
N ALA A 161 9.11 -25.86 -4.75
CA ALA A 161 10.28 -26.20 -3.94
C ALA A 161 10.97 -24.95 -3.38
N GLN A 162 11.22 -23.93 -4.22
CA GLN A 162 11.79 -22.64 -3.80
C GLN A 162 10.92 -21.96 -2.75
N LEU A 163 9.60 -21.94 -2.92
CA LEU A 163 8.68 -21.41 -1.92
C LEU A 163 8.87 -22.10 -0.57
N ARG A 164 8.93 -23.43 -0.52
CA ARG A 164 9.10 -24.19 0.73
C ARG A 164 10.45 -23.89 1.40
N ILE A 165 11.52 -23.81 0.61
CA ILE A 165 12.87 -23.47 1.12
C ILE A 165 12.85 -22.10 1.78
N VAL A 166 12.36 -21.09 1.08
CA VAL A 166 12.32 -19.71 1.61
C VAL A 166 11.38 -19.63 2.81
N GLN A 167 10.21 -20.26 2.76
CA GLN A 167 9.27 -20.28 3.88
C GLN A 167 9.86 -20.94 5.13
N ALA A 168 10.62 -22.03 4.98
CA ALA A 168 11.31 -22.65 6.11
C ALA A 168 12.40 -21.74 6.69
N ALA A 169 13.19 -21.08 5.84
CA ALA A 169 14.21 -20.14 6.27
C ALA A 169 13.63 -18.94 7.02
N LEU A 170 12.54 -18.35 6.51
CA LEU A 170 11.84 -17.24 7.18
C LEU A 170 11.29 -17.67 8.54
N ARG A 171 10.62 -18.83 8.64
CA ARG A 171 10.12 -19.32 9.93
C ARG A 171 11.23 -19.55 10.96
N ALA A 172 12.39 -20.02 10.53
CA ALA A 172 13.49 -20.33 11.43
C ALA A 172 14.25 -19.10 11.92
N ARG A 173 14.36 -18.05 11.09
CA ARG A 173 15.28 -16.93 11.33
C ARG A 173 14.61 -15.58 11.48
N PHE A 174 13.43 -15.40 10.88
CA PHE A 174 12.72 -14.14 10.73
C PHE A 174 11.24 -14.29 11.10
N PRO A 175 10.94 -14.61 12.37
CA PRO A 175 9.56 -14.82 12.83
C PRO A 175 8.70 -13.59 12.51
N GLY A 176 7.46 -13.82 12.08
CA GLY A 176 6.55 -12.76 11.64
C GLY A 176 6.68 -12.39 10.15
N SER A 177 7.70 -12.89 9.45
CA SER A 177 7.80 -12.77 7.98
C SER A 177 7.15 -13.95 7.27
N ASP A 178 6.51 -13.69 6.13
CA ASP A 178 5.92 -14.71 5.28
C ASP A 178 6.28 -14.51 3.80
N VAL A 179 5.87 -15.45 2.94
CA VAL A 179 6.31 -15.49 1.54
C VAL A 179 5.23 -16.08 0.63
N GLN A 180 5.18 -15.59 -0.61
CA GLN A 180 4.38 -16.17 -1.68
C GLN A 180 5.14 -16.17 -3.02
N LEU A 181 4.66 -17.00 -3.95
CA LEU A 181 5.03 -16.90 -5.36
C LEU A 181 4.34 -15.68 -6.00
N PHE A 182 5.04 -15.05 -6.94
CA PHE A 182 4.52 -13.90 -7.67
C PHE A 182 4.99 -13.92 -9.12
N SER A 183 4.06 -13.66 -10.06
CA SER A 183 4.40 -13.35 -11.45
C SER A 183 3.58 -12.15 -11.92
N ALA A 184 4.27 -11.12 -12.37
CA ALA A 184 3.63 -9.98 -13.03
C ALA A 184 3.11 -10.36 -14.43
N VAL A 185 3.69 -11.38 -15.07
CA VAL A 185 3.32 -11.86 -16.40
C VAL A 185 2.04 -12.68 -16.32
N ASP A 186 2.05 -13.71 -15.46
CA ASP A 186 0.91 -14.63 -15.31
C ASP A 186 -0.15 -14.10 -14.33
N ARG A 187 0.09 -12.92 -13.75
CA ARG A 187 -0.70 -12.33 -12.65
C ARG A 187 -0.83 -13.22 -11.40
N GLN A 188 0.01 -14.25 -11.28
CA GLN A 188 0.06 -15.12 -10.12
C GLN A 188 0.40 -14.31 -8.86
N GLY A 189 -0.40 -14.48 -7.80
CA GLY A 189 -0.13 -13.88 -6.50
C GLY A 189 -0.48 -12.39 -6.37
N VAL A 190 -1.04 -11.76 -7.40
CA VAL A 190 -1.41 -10.33 -7.35
C VAL A 190 -2.48 -10.05 -6.30
N ASP A 191 -3.56 -10.83 -6.26
CA ASP A 191 -4.65 -10.59 -5.31
C ASP A 191 -4.28 -10.91 -3.85
N PRO A 192 -3.55 -12.01 -3.55
CA PRO A 192 -2.97 -12.22 -2.22
C PRO A 192 -2.05 -11.06 -1.78
N ALA A 193 -1.20 -10.54 -2.66
CA ALA A 193 -0.32 -9.41 -2.35
C ALA A 193 -1.14 -8.14 -2.06
N ARG A 194 -2.19 -7.87 -2.85
CA ARG A 194 -3.13 -6.77 -2.60
C ARG A 194 -3.80 -6.90 -1.23
N ALA A 195 -4.23 -8.11 -0.86
CA ALA A 195 -4.87 -8.35 0.43
C ALA A 195 -3.92 -8.08 1.60
N ARG A 196 -2.67 -8.56 1.51
CA ARG A 196 -1.64 -8.30 2.52
C ARG A 196 -1.34 -6.80 2.65
N ILE A 197 -1.15 -6.12 1.53
CA ILE A 197 -0.87 -4.67 1.54
C ILE A 197 -2.07 -3.89 2.10
N ALA A 198 -3.29 -4.26 1.73
CA ALA A 198 -4.50 -3.60 2.22
C ALA A 198 -4.71 -3.78 3.73
N GLU A 199 -4.35 -4.94 4.28
CA GLU A 199 -4.34 -5.20 5.71
C GLU A 199 -3.39 -4.24 6.44
N TRP A 200 -2.13 -4.13 5.99
CA TRP A 200 -1.15 -3.23 6.60
C TRP A 200 -1.52 -1.76 6.46
N LEU A 201 -2.06 -1.37 5.32
CA LEU A 201 -2.60 -0.03 5.09
C LEU A 201 -3.92 0.21 5.82
N ARG A 202 -4.56 -0.81 6.39
CA ARG A 202 -5.89 -0.73 7.02
C ARG A 202 -6.90 -0.04 6.10
N LEU A 203 -6.88 -0.38 4.80
CA LEU A 203 -7.73 0.28 3.82
C LEU A 203 -9.21 0.08 4.19
N PRO A 204 -10.01 1.16 4.23
CA PRO A 204 -11.43 1.03 4.50
C PRO A 204 -12.13 0.41 3.28
N PRO A 205 -13.28 -0.24 3.47
CA PRO A 205 -14.18 -0.50 2.34
C PRO A 205 -14.51 0.85 1.69
N ARG A 206 -14.26 0.98 0.38
CA ARG A 206 -14.46 2.24 -0.35
C ARG A 206 -15.91 2.69 -0.14
N PRO A 207 -16.18 3.92 0.35
CA PRO A 207 -17.55 4.41 0.38
C PRO A 207 -18.06 4.45 -1.06
N THR A 208 -19.20 3.82 -1.30
CA THR A 208 -19.93 3.99 -2.57
C THR A 208 -20.08 5.49 -2.79
N LYS A 209 -19.78 5.95 -4.02
CA LYS A 209 -19.99 7.36 -4.39
C LYS A 209 -21.39 7.75 -3.91
N LYS A 210 -21.51 8.71 -2.98
CA LYS A 210 -22.80 9.33 -2.69
C LYS A 210 -23.35 9.81 -4.02
N SER A 211 -24.49 9.25 -4.45
CA SER A 211 -25.25 9.80 -5.56
C SER A 211 -25.45 11.30 -5.30
N PRO A 212 -25.31 12.17 -6.33
CA PRO A 212 -25.58 13.59 -6.16
C PRO A 212 -27.00 13.74 -5.62
N GLY A 213 -27.12 14.49 -4.53
CA GLY A 213 -28.30 14.55 -3.69
C GLY A 213 -29.58 14.68 -4.49
N ASN A 214 -30.50 13.73 -4.28
CA ASN A 214 -31.89 13.95 -4.58
C ASN A 214 -32.35 15.11 -3.69
N LYS A 215 -32.54 16.29 -4.29
CA LYS A 215 -33.24 17.41 -3.65
C LYS A 215 -34.67 16.96 -3.39
N GLY A 216 -34.88 16.32 -2.23
CA GLY A 216 -36.19 16.05 -1.69
C GLY A 216 -36.86 17.37 -1.37
N LYS A 217 -37.86 17.70 -2.19
CA LYS A 217 -38.81 18.79 -2.01
C LYS A 217 -39.34 18.79 -0.56
N GLU A 218 -39.11 19.87 0.17
CA GLU A 218 -39.95 20.23 1.31
C GLU A 218 -41.32 20.62 0.77
N SER A 219 -42.26 19.67 0.81
CA SER A 219 -43.68 19.97 0.75
C SER A 219 -44.15 20.28 2.18
N GLY A 220 -44.20 21.56 2.54
CA GLY A 220 -44.92 22.00 3.73
C GLY A 220 -46.42 21.87 3.51
N ALA A 221 -47.05 20.95 4.23
CA ALA A 221 -48.49 21.00 4.54
C ALA A 221 -48.84 19.95 5.61
N GLN A 222 -49.05 20.39 6.86
CA GLN A 222 -50.31 20.20 7.60
C GLN A 222 -50.10 20.47 9.10
N LYS A 223 -50.46 21.69 9.50
CA LYS A 223 -50.79 22.03 10.88
C LYS A 223 -52.25 21.62 11.10
N ARG A 224 -52.49 20.57 11.89
CA ARG A 224 -53.80 20.25 12.48
C ARG A 224 -53.57 19.94 13.95
N SER A 225 -53.61 20.97 14.81
CA SER A 225 -53.89 20.77 16.23
C SER A 225 -55.33 21.22 16.50
N ARG A 226 -56.05 20.29 17.12
CA ARG A 226 -57.42 20.42 17.62
C ARG A 226 -57.39 21.35 18.83
N HIS A 227 -58.31 22.32 18.89
CA HIS A 227 -58.99 22.63 20.15
C HIS A 227 -60.40 23.15 19.86
N ARG A 228 -61.38 22.30 20.20
CA ARG A 228 -62.80 22.65 20.33
C ARG A 228 -62.98 23.17 21.75
N GLY A 229 -63.31 24.44 21.88
CA GLY A 229 -63.95 24.99 23.07
C GLY A 229 -65.25 25.63 22.61
N ARG A 230 -66.36 24.92 22.81
CA ARG A 230 -67.70 25.52 22.80
C ARG A 230 -67.84 26.23 24.13
N ASP A 231 -68.24 27.49 24.12
CA ASP A 231 -69.41 27.90 24.90
C ASP A 231 -70.03 29.18 24.35
N ARG A 232 -71.34 29.25 24.55
CA ARG A 232 -72.34 30.03 23.82
C ARG A 232 -72.82 31.20 24.70
N PRO A 233 -73.82 32.02 24.31
CA PRO A 233 -73.68 33.48 24.30
C PRO A 233 -74.59 34.19 25.32
N ARG A 234 -74.47 35.52 25.44
CA ARG A 234 -75.55 36.54 25.33
C ARG A 234 -75.36 37.77 26.22
N SER A 235 -75.95 38.86 25.70
CA SER A 235 -76.41 40.09 26.37
C SER A 235 -75.32 41.10 26.73
N GLY A 236 -75.45 42.40 26.45
CA GLY A 236 -76.53 43.18 25.84
C GLY A 236 -76.22 44.67 25.97
N ARG A 237 -76.98 45.51 25.23
CA ARG A 237 -77.24 46.95 25.44
C ARG A 237 -76.03 47.91 25.34
N ARG A 238 -75.91 48.76 24.32
CA ARG A 238 -76.57 50.07 24.06
C ARG A 238 -76.36 51.14 25.16
N SER A 239 -75.83 52.27 24.66
CA SER A 239 -76.05 53.68 25.06
C SER A 239 -75.14 54.29 26.11
N GLY A 240 -74.54 55.44 25.77
CA GLY A 240 -73.78 56.33 26.64
C GLY A 240 -72.76 57.10 25.85
#